data_AF-A0A7S1E8S9-F1
#
_entry.id   AF-A0A7S1E8S9-F1
#
_cell.length_a   1.000
_cell.length_b   1.000
_cell.length_c   1.000
_cell.angle_alpha   90.00
_cell.angle_beta   90.00
_cell.angle_gamma   90.00
#
_symmetry.space_group_name_H-M   'P 1'
#
loop_
_entity.id
_entity.type
_entity.pdbx_description
1 polymer ?
#
loop_
_entity_poly.entity_id
_entity_poly.type
_entity_poly.pdbx_seq_one_letter_code
_entity_poly.pdbx_strand_id
1 'polypeptide(L)'
;YFCLIGMHDGDKLALAEDEGAGPIQDALAAAARELGLWVVGGTLPLKATQPGRVRNSTLVFSPSGERLARYDKIHLFAFDNGRESYDEGRVLEAGSQPTRFSAEGLTVGLSVCYDLRFPELYRAYAGADLLVVPAAFTYTTGQAHWELLLRARAVENQ
;
A
#
# COMPACT_ATOMS: atom_id res chain seq x y z
N TYR A 1 -4.48 8.55 1.87
CA TYR A 1 -3.06 8.48 1.48
C TYR A 1 -2.26 9.30 2.49
N PHE A 2 -0.96 9.08 2.68
CA PHE A 2 -0.18 9.94 3.60
C PHE A 2 -0.02 11.36 3.03
N CYS A 3 0.10 11.45 1.70
CA CYS A 3 0.28 12.68 0.94
C CYS A 3 -1.04 13.40 0.57
N LEU A 4 -2.19 12.77 0.85
CA LEU A 4 -3.50 13.27 0.44
C LEU A 4 -4.60 12.77 1.38
N ILE A 5 -5.39 13.73 1.88
CA ILE A 5 -6.68 13.49 2.52
C ILE A 5 -7.73 14.22 1.66
N GLY A 6 -8.33 13.50 0.73
CA GLY A 6 -9.43 14.02 -0.09
C GLY A 6 -10.74 14.11 0.69
N MET A 7 -11.64 14.98 0.23
CA MET A 7 -13.00 15.07 0.76
C MET A 7 -13.94 14.05 0.09
N HIS A 8 -13.63 13.68 -1.15
CA HIS A 8 -14.37 12.67 -1.92
C HIS A 8 -13.42 11.61 -2.48
N ASP A 9 -13.94 10.39 -2.71
CA ASP A 9 -13.15 9.27 -3.23
C ASP A 9 -12.50 9.57 -4.59
N GLY A 10 -13.12 10.41 -5.41
CA GLY A 10 -12.64 10.78 -6.75
C GLY A 10 -11.49 11.78 -6.76
N ASP A 11 -11.21 12.47 -5.65
CA ASP A 11 -10.19 13.53 -5.61
C ASP A 11 -8.79 13.02 -5.98
N LYS A 12 -8.53 11.74 -5.72
CA LYS A 12 -7.28 11.06 -6.09
C LYS A 12 -7.06 10.92 -7.59
N LEU A 13 -8.11 10.97 -8.42
CA LEU A 13 -7.98 10.86 -9.88
C LEU A 13 -7.18 12.04 -10.45
N ALA A 14 -7.41 13.24 -9.94
CA ALA A 14 -6.73 14.46 -10.37
C ALA A 14 -5.27 14.53 -9.90
N LEU A 15 -4.91 13.75 -8.89
CA LEU A 15 -3.60 13.74 -8.25
C LEU A 15 -2.79 12.48 -8.59
N ALA A 16 -3.31 11.66 -9.51
CA ALA A 16 -2.66 10.43 -9.93
C ALA A 16 -1.40 10.74 -10.75
N GLU A 17 -0.26 10.29 -10.23
CA GLU A 17 1.02 10.48 -10.91
C GLU A 17 1.27 9.39 -11.96
N ASP A 18 2.06 9.73 -12.97
CA ASP A 18 2.65 8.73 -13.86
C ASP A 18 3.72 7.95 -13.09
N GLU A 19 3.91 6.67 -13.43
CA GLU A 19 4.96 5.88 -12.80
C GLU A 19 6.34 6.46 -13.13
N GLY A 20 7.14 6.70 -12.10
CA GLY A 20 8.50 7.25 -12.22
C GLY A 20 8.56 8.77 -12.41
N ALA A 21 7.42 9.47 -12.41
CA ALA A 21 7.38 10.91 -12.57
C ALA A 21 6.24 11.54 -11.76
N GLY A 22 6.59 12.42 -10.82
CA GLY A 22 5.62 13.23 -10.10
C GLY A 22 6.16 13.76 -8.78
N PRO A 23 5.59 14.87 -8.28
CA PRO A 23 6.10 15.57 -7.11
C PRO A 23 6.15 14.71 -5.84
N ILE A 24 5.22 13.77 -5.64
CA ILE A 24 5.21 12.86 -4.48
C ILE A 24 6.36 11.87 -4.60
N GLN A 25 6.53 11.26 -5.78
CA GLN A 25 7.64 10.34 -6.05
C GLN A 25 9.00 11.03 -5.90
N ASP A 26 9.15 12.23 -6.47
CA ASP A 26 10.38 13.02 -6.42
C ASP A 26 10.72 13.41 -4.97
N ALA A 27 9.72 13.81 -4.19
CA ALA A 27 9.90 14.14 -2.78
C ALA A 27 10.32 12.93 -1.94
N LEU A 28 9.73 11.76 -2.17
CA LEU A 28 10.11 10.51 -1.48
C LEU A 28 11.54 10.08 -1.84
N ALA A 29 11.90 10.14 -3.12
CA ALA A 29 13.25 9.81 -3.59
C ALA A 29 14.29 10.80 -3.03
N ALA A 30 13.98 12.10 -3.02
CA ALA A 30 14.84 13.14 -2.45
C ALA A 30 15.03 12.92 -0.95
N ALA A 31 13.95 12.70 -0.19
CA ALA A 31 14.01 12.45 1.24
C ALA A 31 14.85 11.21 1.58
N ALA A 32 14.70 10.11 0.81
CA ALA A 32 15.50 8.90 0.98
C ALA A 32 17.00 9.19 0.79
N ARG A 33 17.35 9.93 -0.26
CA ARG A 33 18.74 10.32 -0.57
C ARG A 33 19.35 11.29 0.44
N GLU A 34 18.60 12.32 0.82
CA GLU A 34 19.08 13.36 1.74
C GLU A 34 19.30 12.82 3.15
N LEU A 35 18.44 11.91 3.61
CA LEU A 35 18.54 11.30 4.92
C LEU A 35 19.43 10.05 4.93
N GLY A 36 19.75 9.48 3.76
CA GLY A 36 20.46 8.21 3.64
C GLY A 36 19.69 7.04 4.24
N LEU A 37 18.35 7.03 4.06
CA LEU A 37 17.44 6.05 4.66
C LEU A 37 16.61 5.33 3.60
N TRP A 38 16.24 4.09 3.92
CA TRP A 38 15.18 3.38 3.22
C TRP A 38 13.82 4.03 3.52
N VAL A 39 13.03 4.30 2.48
CA VAL A 39 11.71 4.93 2.61
C VAL A 39 10.65 4.06 1.97
N VAL A 40 9.72 3.55 2.79
CA VAL A 40 8.45 2.96 2.31
C VAL A 40 7.41 4.07 2.28
N GLY A 41 7.04 4.50 1.08
CA GLY A 41 6.21 5.69 0.82
C GLY A 41 4.72 5.50 1.11
N GLY A 42 4.36 4.80 2.20
CA GLY A 42 2.97 4.55 2.60
C GLY A 42 2.13 4.06 1.43
N THR A 43 1.10 4.83 1.05
CA THR A 43 0.49 4.69 -0.27
C THR A 43 0.34 6.03 -0.97
N LEU A 44 0.34 6.02 -2.32
CA LEU A 44 0.04 7.14 -3.22
C LEU A 44 -0.78 6.69 -4.45
N PRO A 45 -1.59 7.58 -5.05
CA PRO A 45 -2.33 7.26 -6.28
C PRO A 45 -1.41 7.33 -7.50
N LEU A 46 -1.29 6.21 -8.22
CA LEU A 46 -0.66 6.18 -9.55
C LEU A 46 -1.73 5.96 -10.62
N LYS A 47 -1.51 6.46 -11.84
CA LYS A 47 -2.43 6.20 -12.94
C LYS A 47 -2.59 4.69 -13.17
N ALA A 48 -3.85 4.28 -13.34
CA ALA A 48 -4.19 2.90 -13.70
C ALA A 48 -4.13 2.70 -15.22
N THR A 49 -4.23 1.44 -15.66
CA THR A 49 -4.38 1.17 -17.10
C THR A 49 -5.81 1.46 -17.57
N GLN A 50 -6.80 1.30 -16.69
CA GLN A 50 -8.19 1.63 -16.97
C GLN A 50 -8.47 3.14 -16.80
N PRO A 51 -9.05 3.81 -17.82
CA PRO A 51 -9.47 5.20 -17.71
C PRO A 51 -10.45 5.42 -16.54
N GLY A 52 -10.29 6.54 -15.84
CA GLY A 52 -11.14 6.89 -14.69
C GLY A 52 -10.83 6.14 -13.40
N ARG A 53 -9.74 5.36 -13.36
CA ARG A 53 -9.26 4.66 -12.16
C ARG A 53 -7.81 5.01 -11.85
N VAL A 54 -7.41 4.74 -10.62
CA VAL A 54 -6.01 4.84 -10.15
C VAL A 54 -5.62 3.60 -9.38
N ARG A 55 -4.32 3.34 -9.26
CA ARG A 55 -3.80 2.30 -8.36
C ARG A 55 -3.42 2.90 -7.02
N ASN A 56 -3.82 2.25 -5.95
CA ASN A 56 -3.36 2.57 -4.61
C ASN A 56 -2.03 1.83 -4.40
N SER A 57 -0.92 2.56 -4.58
CA SER A 57 0.41 1.96 -4.74
C SER A 57 1.29 2.30 -3.55
N THR A 58 2.15 1.39 -3.13
CA THR A 58 3.26 1.62 -2.20
C THR A 58 4.55 1.57 -3.00
N LEU A 59 5.37 2.62 -2.91
CA LEU A 59 6.69 2.67 -3.52
C LEU A 59 7.77 2.59 -2.44
N VAL A 60 8.87 1.91 -2.75
CA VAL A 60 10.02 1.79 -1.86
C VAL A 60 11.25 2.39 -2.50
N PHE A 61 11.91 3.28 -1.77
CA PHE A 61 13.13 3.96 -2.19
C PHE A 61 14.30 3.56 -1.30
N SER A 62 15.45 3.33 -1.93
CA SER A 62 16.72 3.04 -1.25
C SER A 62 17.35 4.33 -0.69
N PRO A 63 18.39 4.22 0.16
CA PRO A 63 19.18 5.36 0.61
C PRO A 63 19.83 6.20 -0.49
N SER A 64 19.93 5.71 -1.73
CA SER A 64 20.42 6.51 -2.88
C SER A 64 19.31 7.34 -3.54
N GLY A 65 18.05 7.13 -3.15
CA GLY A 65 16.86 7.66 -3.81
C GLY A 65 16.37 6.82 -4.99
N GLU A 66 16.96 5.65 -5.25
CA GLU A 66 16.50 4.74 -6.29
C GLU A 66 15.22 4.01 -5.84
N ARG A 67 14.22 3.94 -6.73
CA ARG A 67 13.01 3.15 -6.47
C ARG A 67 13.28 1.66 -6.71
N LEU A 68 13.24 0.86 -5.65
CA LEU A 68 13.52 -0.58 -5.70
C LEU A 68 12.28 -1.47 -5.76
N ALA A 69 11.13 -0.99 -5.28
CA ALA A 69 9.91 -1.77 -5.33
C ALA A 69 8.66 -0.91 -5.51
N ARG A 70 7.65 -1.55 -6.09
CA ARG A 70 6.28 -1.06 -6.20
C ARG A 70 5.33 -2.19 -5.87
N TYR A 71 4.40 -1.93 -4.98
CA TYR A 71 3.27 -2.80 -4.69
C TYR A 71 1.98 -2.06 -5.01
N ASP A 72 1.09 -2.65 -5.79
CA ASP A 72 -0.26 -2.12 -6.02
C ASP A 72 -1.25 -2.94 -5.16
N LYS A 73 -2.08 -2.27 -4.34
CA LYS A 73 -3.06 -2.91 -3.44
C LYS A 73 -3.89 -3.95 -4.20
N ILE A 74 -3.85 -5.19 -3.75
CA ILE A 74 -4.49 -6.32 -4.43
C ILE A 74 -5.95 -6.44 -4.00
N HIS A 75 -6.22 -6.38 -2.71
CA HIS A 75 -7.58 -6.56 -2.18
C HIS A 75 -8.23 -5.21 -1.92
N LEU A 76 -9.14 -4.79 -2.80
CA LEU A 76 -9.91 -3.56 -2.65
C LEU A 76 -11.03 -3.74 -1.62
N PHE A 77 -11.27 -2.71 -0.80
CA PHE A 77 -12.30 -2.74 0.22
C PHE A 77 -13.67 -2.40 -0.38
N ALA A 78 -14.65 -3.26 -0.12
CA ALA A 78 -16.05 -2.99 -0.42
C ALA A 78 -16.93 -3.54 0.71
N PHE A 79 -18.00 -2.82 1.04
CA PHE A 79 -19.05 -3.30 1.92
C PHE A 79 -20.41 -2.79 1.47
N ASP A 80 -21.43 -3.59 1.71
CA ASP A 80 -22.83 -3.21 1.58
C ASP A 80 -23.60 -3.86 2.73
N ASN A 81 -24.21 -3.05 3.59
CA ASN A 81 -25.02 -3.53 4.71
C ASN A 81 -26.52 -3.24 4.52
N GLY A 82 -26.95 -2.86 3.31
CA GLY A 82 -28.31 -2.48 2.96
C GLY A 82 -28.74 -1.08 3.43
N ARG A 83 -27.92 -0.37 4.21
CA ARG A 83 -28.13 1.02 4.64
C ARG A 83 -27.05 1.95 4.10
N GLU A 84 -25.82 1.45 4.05
CA GLU A 84 -24.63 2.12 3.58
C GLU A 84 -23.88 1.15 2.66
N SER A 85 -23.39 1.68 1.55
CA SER A 85 -22.58 0.95 0.58
C SER A 85 -21.31 1.74 0.28
N TYR A 86 -20.18 1.06 0.29
CA TYR A 86 -18.89 1.62 -0.12
C TYR A 86 -18.16 0.61 -1.00
N ASP A 87 -17.52 1.11 -2.06
CA ASP A 87 -16.76 0.28 -3.00
C ASP A 87 -15.57 1.05 -3.54
N GLU A 88 -14.37 0.73 -3.03
CA GLU A 88 -13.11 1.31 -3.52
C GLU A 88 -12.90 1.04 -5.01
N GLY A 89 -13.40 -0.09 -5.54
CA GLY A 89 -13.25 -0.52 -6.92
C GLY A 89 -13.94 0.37 -7.95
N ARG A 90 -14.78 1.31 -7.52
CA ARG A 90 -15.35 2.34 -8.40
C ARG A 90 -14.27 3.26 -8.99
N VAL A 91 -13.23 3.52 -8.21
CA VAL A 91 -12.18 4.50 -8.53
C VAL A 91 -10.77 3.90 -8.44
N LEU A 92 -10.62 2.72 -7.84
CA LEU A 92 -9.36 2.00 -7.76
C LEU A 92 -9.31 0.82 -8.73
N GLU A 93 -8.15 0.64 -9.37
CA GLU A 93 -7.77 -0.59 -10.05
C GLU A 93 -6.92 -1.45 -9.12
N ALA A 94 -7.27 -2.73 -8.99
CA ALA A 94 -6.54 -3.67 -8.15
C ALA A 94 -5.19 -4.08 -8.78
N GLY A 95 -4.19 -4.26 -7.93
CA GLY A 95 -2.97 -4.97 -8.27
C GLY A 95 -3.20 -6.49 -8.37
N SER A 96 -2.17 -7.21 -8.80
CA SER A 96 -2.24 -8.68 -8.93
C SER A 96 -0.98 -9.42 -8.47
N GLN A 97 0.07 -8.68 -8.07
CA GLN A 97 1.39 -9.25 -7.81
C GLN A 97 1.80 -9.05 -6.36
N PRO A 98 1.92 -10.13 -5.56
CA PRO A 98 2.64 -10.09 -4.30
C PRO A 98 4.06 -9.55 -4.52
N THR A 99 4.50 -8.60 -3.69
CA THR A 99 5.78 -7.93 -3.87
C THR A 99 6.60 -7.98 -2.60
N ARG A 100 7.89 -8.31 -2.77
CA ARG A 100 8.91 -8.33 -1.73
C ARG A 100 10.18 -7.65 -2.25
N PHE A 101 10.97 -7.07 -1.36
CA PHE A 101 12.25 -6.45 -1.69
C PHE A 101 13.30 -6.78 -0.63
N SER A 102 14.57 -6.63 -0.99
CA SER A 102 15.68 -6.80 -0.05
C SER A 102 16.19 -5.44 0.41
N ALA A 103 16.35 -5.27 1.72
CA ALA A 103 16.92 -4.08 2.33
C ALA A 103 17.88 -4.48 3.46
N GLU A 104 19.16 -4.15 3.32
CA GLU A 104 20.19 -4.47 4.33
C GLU A 104 20.22 -5.94 4.76
N GLY A 105 19.99 -6.87 3.83
CA GLY A 105 19.93 -8.31 4.11
C GLY A 105 18.59 -8.82 4.64
N LEU A 106 17.62 -7.95 4.90
CA LEU A 106 16.24 -8.32 5.25
C LEU A 106 15.40 -8.47 3.99
N THR A 107 14.60 -9.52 3.92
CA THR A 107 13.52 -9.69 2.94
C THR A 107 12.24 -9.09 3.50
N VAL A 108 11.72 -8.07 2.84
CA VAL A 108 10.55 -7.32 3.30
C VAL A 108 9.37 -7.54 2.36
N GLY A 109 8.24 -8.03 2.89
CA GLY A 109 6.97 -8.20 2.18
C GLY A 109 6.07 -6.97 2.30
N LEU A 110 5.38 -6.61 1.22
CA LEU A 110 4.48 -5.45 1.15
C LEU A 110 3.01 -5.86 1.08
N SER A 111 2.16 -5.16 1.82
CA SER A 111 0.70 -5.28 1.72
C SER A 111 0.04 -3.98 2.14
N VAL A 112 -1.22 -3.74 1.78
CA VAL A 112 -1.93 -2.48 2.09
C VAL A 112 -3.27 -2.76 2.74
N CYS A 113 -3.40 -2.29 3.99
CA CYS A 113 -4.66 -2.21 4.74
C CYS A 113 -5.53 -3.49 4.69
N TYR A 114 -6.49 -3.53 3.76
CA TYR A 114 -7.48 -4.60 3.63
C TYR A 114 -6.86 -5.96 3.26
N ASP A 115 -5.67 -5.94 2.65
CA ASP A 115 -4.87 -7.13 2.37
C ASP A 115 -4.64 -7.99 3.63
N LEU A 116 -4.58 -7.40 4.84
CA LEU A 116 -4.45 -8.11 6.12
C LEU A 116 -5.44 -9.25 6.33
N ARG A 117 -6.61 -9.16 5.70
CA ARG A 117 -7.68 -10.16 5.85
C ARG A 117 -7.47 -11.42 5.00
N PHE A 118 -6.49 -11.42 4.09
CA PHE A 118 -6.27 -12.46 3.11
C PHE A 118 -4.97 -13.23 3.41
N PRO A 119 -5.02 -14.33 4.18
CA PRO A 119 -3.82 -15.06 4.60
C PRO A 119 -2.99 -15.61 3.44
N GLU A 120 -3.62 -15.90 2.29
CA GLU A 120 -2.95 -16.41 1.09
C GLU A 120 -1.88 -15.45 0.56
N LEU A 121 -2.10 -14.13 0.68
CA LEU A 121 -1.09 -13.14 0.31
C LEU A 121 0.16 -13.27 1.20
N TYR A 122 -0.04 -13.44 2.51
CA TYR A 122 1.06 -13.54 3.46
C TYR A 122 1.79 -14.87 3.37
N ARG A 123 1.09 -15.95 3.00
CA ARG A 123 1.73 -17.23 2.66
C ARG A 123 2.70 -17.11 1.49
N ALA A 124 2.42 -16.22 0.52
CA ALA A 124 3.36 -15.92 -0.56
C ALA A 124 4.62 -15.15 -0.08
N TYR A 125 4.57 -14.60 1.14
CA TYR A 125 5.68 -13.93 1.81
C TYR A 125 6.33 -14.76 2.92
N ALA A 126 6.01 -16.07 3.02
CA ALA A 126 6.60 -16.93 4.03
C ALA A 126 8.15 -16.89 3.97
N GLY A 127 8.77 -16.70 5.14
CA GLY A 127 10.22 -16.50 5.26
C GLY A 127 10.71 -15.08 4.96
N ALA A 128 9.81 -14.09 4.86
CA ALA A 128 10.19 -12.68 4.91
C ALA A 128 10.48 -12.27 6.35
N ASP A 129 11.60 -11.57 6.57
CA ASP A 129 12.02 -11.09 7.90
C ASP A 129 11.13 -9.97 8.43
N LEU A 130 10.44 -9.25 7.54
CA LEU A 130 9.57 -8.13 7.89
C LEU A 130 8.36 -8.03 6.95
N LEU A 131 7.20 -7.73 7.52
CA LEU A 131 5.99 -7.36 6.78
C LEU A 131 5.67 -5.90 7.05
N VAL A 132 5.60 -5.08 6.00
CA VAL A 132 5.20 -3.68 6.10
C VAL A 132 3.77 -3.53 5.58
N VAL A 133 2.90 -2.97 6.42
CA VAL A 133 1.46 -2.89 6.16
C VAL A 133 0.95 -1.45 6.33
N PRO A 134 1.18 -0.55 5.36
CA PRO A 134 0.58 0.77 5.40
C PRO A 134 -0.95 0.65 5.39
N ALA A 135 -1.62 1.32 6.32
CA ALA A 135 -3.04 1.16 6.51
C ALA A 135 -3.73 2.41 7.06
N ALA A 136 -5.04 2.49 6.80
CA ALA A 136 -5.95 3.45 7.39
C ALA A 136 -7.24 2.70 7.78
N PHE A 137 -7.21 2.00 8.91
CA PHE A 137 -8.38 1.27 9.41
C PHE A 137 -9.41 2.23 9.97
N THR A 138 -10.70 1.90 9.80
CA THR A 138 -11.78 2.60 10.50
C THR A 138 -11.71 2.31 11.99
N TYR A 139 -12.09 3.26 12.84
CA TYR A 139 -11.93 3.15 14.30
C TYR A 139 -12.51 1.84 14.88
N THR A 140 -13.77 1.55 14.57
CA THR A 140 -14.48 0.36 15.08
C THR A 140 -13.83 -0.94 14.62
N THR A 141 -13.46 -1.03 13.34
CA THR A 141 -12.81 -2.22 12.77
C THR A 141 -11.39 -2.37 13.29
N GLY A 142 -10.66 -1.26 13.42
CA GLY A 142 -9.30 -1.22 13.93
C GLY A 142 -9.22 -1.72 15.36
N GLN A 143 -10.12 -1.23 16.24
CA GLN A 143 -10.19 -1.64 17.63
C GLN A 143 -10.38 -3.16 17.78
N ALA A 144 -11.16 -3.79 16.90
CA ALA A 144 -11.45 -5.23 16.98
C ALA A 144 -10.40 -6.11 16.29
N HIS A 145 -9.86 -5.69 15.14
CA HIS A 145 -9.13 -6.59 14.25
C HIS A 145 -7.67 -6.22 13.99
N TRP A 146 -7.25 -4.97 14.22
CA TRP A 146 -5.93 -4.50 13.76
C TRP A 146 -4.77 -5.28 14.38
N GLU A 147 -4.66 -5.25 15.72
CA GLU A 147 -3.59 -5.95 16.43
C GLU A 147 -3.67 -7.46 16.21
N LEU A 148 -4.89 -8.02 16.25
CA LEU A 148 -5.12 -9.44 16.06
C LEU A 148 -4.58 -9.93 14.71
N LEU A 149 -4.95 -9.26 13.61
CA LEU A 149 -4.55 -9.68 12.28
C LEU A 149 -3.05 -9.50 12.08
N LEU A 150 -2.45 -8.38 12.52
CA LEU A 150 -1.00 -8.18 12.43
C LEU A 150 -0.22 -9.29 13.14
N ARG A 151 -0.62 -9.62 14.38
CA ARG A 151 0.02 -10.68 15.16
C ARG A 151 -0.17 -12.05 14.52
N ALA A 152 -1.35 -12.32 13.97
CA ALA A 152 -1.60 -13.56 13.23
C ALA A 152 -0.64 -13.68 12.02
N ARG A 153 -0.47 -12.61 11.22
CA ARG A 153 0.45 -12.62 10.07
C ARG A 153 1.90 -12.80 10.46
N ALA A 154 2.33 -12.18 11.57
CA ALA A 154 3.69 -12.37 12.07
C ALA A 154 3.92 -13.83 12.52
N VAL A 155 3.02 -14.38 13.34
CA VAL A 155 3.21 -15.72 13.94
C VAL A 155 3.11 -16.85 12.90
N GLU A 156 2.20 -16.72 11.92
CA GLU A 156 1.97 -17.81 10.96
C GLU A 156 3.00 -17.86 9.81
N ASN A 157 3.82 -16.82 9.62
CA ASN A 157 4.75 -16.70 8.47
C ASN A 157 6.25 -16.55 8.80
N GLN A 158 6.61 -16.55 10.10
CA GLN A 158 7.98 -16.67 10.64
C GLN A 158 8.87 -15.43 10.50
#